data_AF-A0A8V1A7B2-F1
#
_entry.id   AF-A0A8V1A7B2-F1
#
_cell.length_a   1.000
_cell.length_b   1.000
_cell.length_c   1.000
_cell.angle_alpha   90.00
_cell.angle_beta   90.00
_cell.angle_gamma   90.00
#
_symmetry.space_group_name_H-M   'P 1'
#
loop_
_entity.id
_entity.type
_entity.pdbx_description
1 polymer ?
#
loop_
_entity_poly.entity_id
_entity_poly.type
_entity_poly.pdbx_seq_one_letter_code
_entity_poly.pdbx_strand_id
1 'polypeptide(L)'
;EAVICYTKAISLDPQRLYEQRAEAFLQLCDFQSAKLNLMKVLMLAPARKQHCLARLALVLDLQGQCLLDQEPALPYCRLPIALSLSCSIVCLAALGEFPEFLQMLNRELEEDVRNPDMYVLRAFFYKRSGQLALCLQDIQQALKLEPQHRAAQVLWHRLLRQGQEAKAQAVLKALRGDLHGALYEISFAIESDPLAAEFFTLR
;
A
#
# COMPACT_ATOMS: atom_id res chain seq x y z
N GLU A 1 17.82 -19.60 19.96
CA GLU A 1 17.24 -20.26 21.16
C GLU A 1 15.95 -19.59 21.64
N ALA A 2 15.89 -18.26 21.79
CA ALA A 2 14.70 -17.53 22.26
C ALA A 2 13.40 -17.82 21.46
N VAL A 3 13.45 -17.83 20.12
CA VAL A 3 12.27 -18.12 19.26
C VAL A 3 11.65 -19.50 19.56
N ILE A 4 12.48 -20.51 19.81
CA ILE A 4 12.04 -21.88 20.09
C ILE A 4 11.36 -21.93 21.47
N CYS A 5 11.94 -21.26 22.47
CA CYS A 5 11.36 -21.13 23.80
C CYS A 5 9.99 -20.44 23.75
N TYR A 6 9.86 -19.35 23.02
CA TYR A 6 8.58 -18.65 22.87
C TYR A 6 7.55 -19.47 22.10
N THR A 7 7.97 -20.25 21.10
CA THR A 7 7.06 -21.15 20.37
C THR A 7 6.45 -22.20 21.28
N LYS A 8 7.24 -22.77 22.19
CA LYS A 8 6.76 -23.76 23.17
C LYS A 8 5.88 -23.15 24.26
N ALA A 9 6.13 -21.91 24.64
CA ALA A 9 5.40 -21.23 25.71
C ALA A 9 4.14 -20.50 25.22
N ILE A 10 3.88 -20.44 23.91
CA ILE A 10 2.89 -19.52 23.33
C ILE A 10 1.46 -19.72 23.83
N SER A 11 1.14 -20.91 24.36
CA SER A 11 -0.15 -21.23 24.96
C SER A 11 -0.39 -20.54 26.31
N LEU A 12 0.65 -20.06 26.98
CA LEU A 12 0.55 -19.46 28.32
C LEU A 12 0.11 -17.99 28.26
N ASP A 13 0.71 -17.20 27.38
CA ASP A 13 0.36 -15.81 27.13
C ASP A 13 0.62 -15.49 25.64
N PRO A 14 -0.35 -15.80 24.76
CA PRO A 14 -0.17 -15.69 23.31
C PRO A 14 0.24 -14.28 22.90
N GLN A 15 -0.40 -13.25 23.45
CA GLN A 15 -0.19 -11.87 23.04
C GLN A 15 1.25 -11.43 23.33
N ARG A 16 1.69 -11.55 24.59
CA ARG A 16 3.04 -11.13 25.00
C ARG A 16 4.11 -11.94 24.29
N LEU A 17 3.86 -13.23 24.06
CA LEU A 17 4.85 -14.11 23.44
C LEU A 17 4.95 -13.91 21.93
N TYR A 18 3.87 -13.53 21.24
CA TYR A 18 3.96 -13.07 19.85
C TYR A 18 4.77 -11.75 19.74
N GLU A 19 4.60 -10.80 20.67
CA GLU A 19 5.43 -9.57 20.70
C GLU A 19 6.91 -9.90 20.91
N GLN A 20 7.23 -10.79 21.86
CA GLN A 20 8.61 -11.19 22.15
C GLN A 20 9.23 -12.02 21.00
N ARG A 21 8.43 -12.83 20.29
CA ARG A 21 8.87 -13.52 19.07
C ARG A 21 9.17 -12.55 17.96
N ALA A 22 8.32 -11.54 17.75
CA ALA A 22 8.56 -10.52 16.74
C ALA A 22 9.89 -9.80 16.98
N GLU A 23 10.18 -9.45 18.24
CA GLU A 23 11.46 -8.84 18.62
C GLU A 23 12.63 -9.78 18.33
N ALA A 24 12.53 -11.06 18.70
CA ALA A 24 13.57 -12.03 18.41
C ALA A 24 13.83 -12.21 16.91
N PHE A 25 12.79 -12.13 16.07
CA PHE A 25 12.95 -12.16 14.60
C PHE A 25 13.55 -10.88 14.04
N LEU A 26 13.25 -9.71 14.61
CA LEU A 26 13.91 -8.46 14.26
C LEU A 26 15.41 -8.50 14.53
N GLN A 27 15.83 -9.05 15.67
CA GLN A 27 17.24 -9.23 16.01
C GLN A 27 17.96 -10.21 15.05
N LEU A 28 17.21 -11.07 14.36
CA LEU A 28 17.71 -11.98 13.33
C LEU A 28 17.62 -11.39 11.92
N CYS A 29 17.17 -10.13 11.78
CA CYS A 29 16.84 -9.48 10.51
C CYS A 29 15.82 -10.26 9.65
N ASP A 30 15.02 -11.14 10.27
CA ASP A 30 13.91 -11.83 9.62
C ASP A 30 12.65 -10.97 9.73
N PHE A 31 12.58 -9.95 8.85
CA PHE A 31 11.49 -8.99 8.82
C PHE A 31 10.13 -9.64 8.49
N GLN A 32 10.13 -10.71 7.69
CA GLN A 32 8.91 -11.44 7.31
C GLN A 32 8.30 -12.13 8.53
N SER A 33 9.10 -12.89 9.28
CA SER A 33 8.62 -13.54 10.50
C SER A 33 8.25 -12.50 11.56
N ALA A 34 9.01 -11.41 11.71
CA ALA A 34 8.68 -10.34 12.65
C ALA A 34 7.30 -9.71 12.35
N LYS A 35 7.02 -9.39 11.09
CA LYS A 35 5.73 -8.88 10.61
C LYS A 35 4.57 -9.80 10.99
N LEU A 36 4.67 -11.08 10.67
CA LEU A 36 3.60 -12.05 10.92
C LEU A 36 3.25 -12.16 12.41
N ASN A 37 4.27 -12.15 13.27
CA ASN A 37 4.04 -12.22 14.72
C ASN A 37 3.37 -10.93 15.23
N LEU A 38 3.74 -9.74 14.76
CA LEU A 38 3.08 -8.48 15.12
C LEU A 38 1.63 -8.40 14.62
N MET A 39 1.33 -8.94 13.44
CA MET A 39 -0.05 -9.04 12.94
C MET A 39 -0.91 -9.95 13.82
N LYS A 40 -0.35 -11.05 14.33
CA LYS A 40 -1.05 -11.91 15.31
C LYS A 40 -1.35 -11.16 16.61
N VAL A 41 -0.47 -10.29 17.08
CA VAL A 41 -0.73 -9.45 18.27
C VAL A 41 -1.90 -8.50 18.02
N LEU A 42 -1.93 -7.83 16.86
CA LEU A 42 -3.01 -6.91 16.48
C LEU A 42 -4.38 -7.60 16.44
N MET A 43 -4.42 -8.84 15.95
CA MET A 43 -5.64 -9.65 15.90
C MET A 43 -6.13 -10.10 17.29
N LEU A 44 -5.22 -10.29 18.25
CA LEU A 44 -5.53 -10.82 19.58
C LEU A 44 -5.82 -9.72 20.60
N ALA A 45 -5.34 -8.49 20.40
CA ALA A 45 -5.40 -7.45 21.43
C ALA A 45 -5.64 -6.03 20.88
N PRO A 46 -6.91 -5.60 20.76
CA PRO A 46 -7.26 -4.27 20.23
C PRO A 46 -6.79 -3.12 21.15
N ALA A 47 -6.60 -3.36 22.45
CA ALA A 47 -6.16 -2.33 23.40
C ALA A 47 -4.69 -1.89 23.22
N ARG A 48 -3.83 -2.72 22.59
CA ARG A 48 -2.42 -2.39 22.30
C ARG A 48 -2.16 -2.10 20.82
N LYS A 49 -3.22 -1.93 20.04
CA LYS A 49 -3.21 -1.73 18.60
C LYS A 49 -2.22 -0.65 18.18
N GLN A 50 -2.22 0.50 18.85
CA GLN A 50 -1.39 1.64 18.49
C GLN A 50 0.13 1.40 18.65
N HIS A 51 0.55 0.72 19.73
CA HIS A 51 1.96 0.35 19.94
C HIS A 51 2.42 -0.72 18.93
N CYS A 52 1.57 -1.71 18.63
CA CYS A 52 1.90 -2.77 17.70
C CYS A 52 1.94 -2.26 16.25
N LEU A 53 1.05 -1.32 15.90
CA LEU A 53 1.07 -0.65 14.60
C LEU A 53 2.35 0.16 14.39
N ALA A 54 2.82 0.90 15.40
CA ALA A 54 4.08 1.65 15.31
C ALA A 54 5.30 0.73 15.14
N ARG A 55 5.29 -0.46 15.75
CA ARG A 55 6.37 -1.44 15.58
C ARG A 55 6.29 -2.15 14.24
N LEU A 56 5.10 -2.53 13.80
CA LEU A 56 4.87 -3.11 12.49
C LEU A 56 5.34 -2.14 11.40
N ALA A 57 5.09 -0.85 11.60
CA ALA A 57 5.59 0.22 10.75
C ALA A 57 7.10 0.27 10.59
N LEU A 58 7.81 0.17 11.71
CA LEU A 58 9.26 0.12 11.71
C LEU A 58 9.81 -1.13 11.02
N VAL A 59 9.22 -2.31 11.26
CA VAL A 59 9.62 -3.57 10.61
C VAL A 59 9.48 -3.47 9.10
N LEU A 60 8.37 -2.90 8.65
CA LEU A 60 8.03 -2.78 7.24
C LEU A 60 8.86 -1.72 6.53
N ASP A 61 9.14 -0.59 7.19
CA ASP A 61 10.06 0.44 6.67
C ASP A 61 11.48 -0.12 6.48
N LEU A 62 12.00 -0.84 7.48
CA LEU A 62 13.30 -1.52 7.37
C LEU A 62 13.31 -2.55 6.24
N GLN A 63 12.25 -3.34 6.10
CA GLN A 63 12.12 -4.30 5.00
C GLN A 63 12.06 -3.60 3.63
N GLY A 64 11.33 -2.47 3.54
CA GLY A 64 11.23 -1.65 2.34
C GLY A 64 12.55 -1.01 1.95
N GLN A 65 13.33 -0.51 2.91
CA GLN A 65 14.67 0.05 2.69
C GLN A 65 15.63 -1.03 2.18
N CYS A 66 15.63 -2.22 2.79
CA CYS A 66 16.45 -3.34 2.31
C CYS A 66 16.09 -3.79 0.87
N LEU A 67 14.83 -3.66 0.46
CA LEU A 67 14.37 -3.97 -0.90
C LEU A 67 14.65 -2.82 -1.89
N LEU A 68 14.56 -1.56 -1.44
CA LEU A 68 14.85 -0.37 -2.25
C LEU A 68 16.34 -0.14 -2.46
N ASP A 69 17.24 -0.60 -1.59
CA ASP A 69 18.67 -0.57 -1.89
C ASP A 69 19.05 -1.44 -3.12
N GLN A 70 18.09 -2.18 -3.69
CA GLN A 70 18.22 -2.89 -4.98
C GLN A 70 17.63 -2.14 -6.20
N GLU A 71 16.88 -1.04 -6.03
CA GLU A 71 16.36 -0.21 -7.14
C GLU A 71 16.36 1.30 -6.81
N PRO A 72 16.70 2.21 -7.75
CA PRO A 72 16.92 3.62 -7.45
C PRO A 72 15.68 4.32 -6.86
N ALA A 73 15.76 4.54 -5.54
CA ALA A 73 15.02 5.40 -4.62
C ALA A 73 13.87 6.27 -5.17
N LEU A 74 12.65 6.02 -4.69
CA LEU A 74 11.58 7.03 -4.61
C LEU A 74 11.77 7.90 -3.34
N PRO A 75 11.62 9.23 -3.42
CA PRO A 75 12.03 10.17 -2.36
C PRO A 75 10.96 10.31 -1.26
N TYR A 76 10.60 9.22 -0.58
CA TYR A 76 9.63 9.24 0.53
C TYR A 76 10.25 8.99 1.93
N CYS A 77 11.52 8.60 2.01
CA CYS A 77 12.14 8.06 3.25
C CYS A 77 12.59 9.10 4.30
N ARG A 78 11.91 10.23 4.47
CA ARG A 78 12.24 11.13 5.60
C ARG A 78 11.05 11.92 6.12
N LEU A 79 10.10 11.25 6.74
CA LEU A 79 8.94 11.90 7.36
C LEU A 79 8.64 11.36 8.77
N PRO A 80 8.09 12.20 9.66
CA PRO A 80 7.97 11.96 11.11
C PRO A 80 7.01 10.81 11.47
N ILE A 81 7.03 10.36 12.72
CA ILE A 81 6.40 9.12 13.24
C ILE A 81 4.88 8.97 12.94
N ALA A 82 4.13 10.05 12.70
CA ALA A 82 2.74 9.94 12.21
C ALA A 82 2.66 9.43 10.75
N LEU A 83 3.66 9.78 9.93
CA LEU A 83 3.92 9.22 8.61
C LEU A 83 4.67 7.87 8.64
N SER A 84 5.17 7.41 9.79
CA SER A 84 5.70 6.04 9.91
C SER A 84 4.60 5.00 9.67
N LEU A 85 3.35 5.27 10.11
CA LEU A 85 2.19 4.45 9.77
C LEU A 85 1.87 4.46 8.27
N SER A 86 2.05 5.56 7.56
CA SER A 86 1.88 5.58 6.10
C SER A 86 3.05 4.92 5.36
N CYS A 87 4.29 5.01 5.87
CA CYS A 87 5.44 4.25 5.37
C CYS A 87 5.29 2.73 5.59
N SER A 88 4.76 2.31 6.76
CA SER A 88 4.33 0.93 7.06
C SER A 88 3.39 0.37 6.00
N ILE A 89 2.39 1.17 5.66
CA ILE A 89 1.29 0.79 4.79
C ILE A 89 1.76 0.68 3.33
N VAL A 90 2.62 1.60 2.90
CA VAL A 90 3.28 1.53 1.59
C VAL A 90 4.19 0.29 1.49
N CYS A 91 4.81 -0.12 2.58
CA CYS A 91 5.63 -1.33 2.66
C CYS A 91 4.80 -2.62 2.75
N LEU A 92 3.64 -2.61 3.41
CA LEU A 92 2.64 -3.71 3.34
C LEU A 92 2.14 -3.93 1.92
N ALA A 93 1.88 -2.85 1.18
CA ALA A 93 1.54 -2.92 -0.24
C ALA A 93 2.71 -3.46 -1.09
N ALA A 94 3.96 -3.29 -0.64
CA ALA A 94 5.14 -3.84 -1.31
C ALA A 94 5.27 -5.36 -1.18
N LEU A 95 4.70 -5.97 -0.13
CA LEU A 95 4.90 -7.38 0.22
C LEU A 95 3.83 -8.33 -0.32
N GLY A 96 2.89 -7.86 -1.14
CA GLY A 96 2.00 -8.72 -1.92
C GLY A 96 0.89 -9.44 -1.12
N GLU A 97 0.69 -9.11 0.15
CA GLU A 97 -0.43 -9.65 0.94
C GLU A 97 -1.65 -8.74 0.82
N PHE A 98 -2.30 -8.89 -0.33
CA PHE A 98 -3.33 -7.96 -0.77
C PHE A 98 -4.67 -7.98 0.02
N PRO A 99 -5.24 -9.15 0.40
CA PRO A 99 -6.63 -9.18 0.89
C PRO A 99 -6.77 -8.79 2.38
N GLU A 100 -5.86 -9.22 3.24
CA GLU A 100 -5.92 -8.95 4.69
C GLU A 100 -5.71 -7.47 4.99
N PHE A 101 -4.86 -6.81 4.21
CA PHE A 101 -4.58 -5.39 4.35
C PHE A 101 -5.79 -4.52 3.97
N LEU A 102 -6.49 -4.85 2.88
CA LEU A 102 -7.74 -4.18 2.52
C LEU A 102 -8.82 -4.33 3.59
N GLN A 103 -8.93 -5.51 4.21
CA GLN A 103 -9.88 -5.72 5.31
C GLN A 103 -9.55 -4.84 6.51
N MET A 104 -8.27 -4.69 6.85
CA MET A 104 -7.83 -3.80 7.92
C MET A 104 -8.18 -2.34 7.59
N LEU A 105 -7.82 -1.87 6.40
CA LEU A 105 -8.15 -0.51 5.96
C LEU A 105 -9.66 -0.23 5.97
N ASN A 106 -10.48 -1.19 5.57
CA ASN A 106 -11.93 -1.03 5.60
C ASN A 106 -12.46 -0.89 7.04
N ARG A 107 -11.93 -1.67 8.00
CA ARG A 107 -12.30 -1.53 9.42
C ARG A 107 -11.87 -0.18 10.00
N GLU A 108 -10.68 0.30 9.66
CA GLU A 108 -10.25 1.64 10.09
C GLU A 108 -11.13 2.74 9.50
N LEU A 109 -11.54 2.59 8.23
CA LEU A 109 -12.47 3.52 7.59
C LEU A 109 -13.88 3.43 8.17
N GLU A 110 -14.29 2.29 8.73
CA GLU A 110 -15.53 2.16 9.51
C GLU A 110 -15.44 2.91 10.84
N GLU A 111 -14.27 2.92 11.48
CA GLU A 111 -14.00 3.64 12.73
C GLU A 111 -13.85 5.16 12.51
N ASP A 112 -13.16 5.59 11.44
CA ASP A 112 -12.95 6.99 11.07
C ASP A 112 -13.14 7.24 9.56
N VAL A 113 -14.39 7.45 9.19
CA VAL A 113 -14.84 7.72 7.80
C VAL A 113 -14.33 9.06 7.26
N ARG A 114 -13.82 9.96 8.12
CA ARG A 114 -13.42 11.32 7.72
C ARG A 114 -11.92 11.49 7.53
N ASN A 115 -11.14 10.42 7.67
CA ASN A 115 -9.71 10.48 7.51
C ASN A 115 -9.29 10.39 6.02
N PRO A 116 -8.81 11.49 5.39
CA PRO A 116 -8.41 11.47 3.98
C PRO A 116 -7.18 10.58 3.72
N ASP A 117 -6.29 10.41 4.70
CA ASP A 117 -5.09 9.57 4.56
C ASP A 117 -5.47 8.12 4.28
N MET A 118 -6.50 7.59 4.96
CA MET A 118 -6.94 6.20 4.78
C MET A 118 -7.49 5.93 3.39
N TYR A 119 -8.19 6.91 2.79
CA TYR A 119 -8.62 6.82 1.40
C TYR A 119 -7.44 6.86 0.43
N VAL A 120 -6.43 7.71 0.65
CA VAL A 120 -5.23 7.75 -0.19
C VAL A 120 -4.46 6.43 -0.14
N LEU A 121 -4.36 5.85 1.05
CA LEU A 121 -3.68 4.57 1.25
C LEU A 121 -4.41 3.42 0.56
N ARG A 122 -5.75 3.39 0.66
CA ARG A 122 -6.58 2.40 -0.06
C ARG A 122 -6.52 2.60 -1.58
N ALA A 123 -6.50 3.85 -2.05
CA ALA A 123 -6.32 4.16 -3.47
C ALA A 123 -4.97 3.69 -4.01
N PHE A 124 -3.89 3.97 -3.29
CA PHE A 124 -2.54 3.51 -3.65
C PHE A 124 -2.50 1.99 -3.81
N PHE A 125 -3.20 1.30 -2.92
CA PHE A 125 -3.30 -0.14 -2.95
C PHE A 125 -4.11 -0.65 -4.15
N TYR A 126 -5.31 -0.09 -4.40
CA TYR A 126 -6.12 -0.45 -5.57
C TYR A 126 -5.38 -0.20 -6.88
N LYS A 127 -4.59 0.87 -6.96
CA LYS A 127 -3.71 1.13 -8.10
C LYS A 127 -2.73 -0.02 -8.34
N ARG A 128 -2.09 -0.52 -7.27
CA ARG A 128 -1.12 -1.63 -7.37
C ARG A 128 -1.79 -2.96 -7.73
N SER A 129 -3.03 -3.17 -7.29
CA SER A 129 -3.86 -4.31 -7.67
C SER A 129 -4.47 -4.22 -9.08
N GLY A 130 -4.21 -3.14 -9.82
CA GLY A 130 -4.80 -2.90 -11.15
C GLY A 130 -6.27 -2.46 -11.13
N GLN A 131 -6.83 -2.20 -9.95
CA GLN A 131 -8.24 -1.77 -9.76
C GLN A 131 -8.34 -0.25 -9.87
N LEU A 132 -8.10 0.29 -11.07
CA LEU A 132 -8.00 1.73 -11.30
C LEU A 132 -9.29 2.50 -10.98
N ALA A 133 -10.46 1.92 -11.25
CA ALA A 133 -11.76 2.55 -10.97
C ALA A 133 -11.94 2.83 -9.46
N LEU A 134 -11.61 1.84 -8.61
CA LEU A 134 -11.69 2.00 -7.15
C LEU A 134 -10.63 2.96 -6.62
N CYS A 135 -9.44 2.94 -7.21
CA CYS A 135 -8.38 3.92 -6.92
C CYS A 135 -8.87 5.36 -7.16
N LEU A 136 -9.47 5.64 -8.33
CA LEU A 136 -10.00 6.96 -8.66
C LEU A 136 -11.09 7.40 -7.68
N GLN A 137 -12.00 6.50 -7.33
CA GLN A 137 -13.08 6.78 -6.38
C GLN A 137 -12.53 7.21 -5.01
N ASP A 138 -11.52 6.50 -4.51
CA ASP A 138 -10.89 6.80 -3.23
C ASP A 138 -10.07 8.10 -3.27
N ILE A 139 -9.37 8.38 -4.38
CA ILE A 139 -8.68 9.67 -4.55
C ILE A 139 -9.68 10.82 -4.53
N GLN A 140 -10.80 10.69 -5.24
CA GLN A 140 -11.86 11.70 -5.23
C GLN A 140 -12.45 11.88 -3.84
N GLN A 141 -12.65 10.80 -3.08
CA GLN A 141 -13.15 10.88 -1.72
C GLN A 141 -12.16 11.59 -0.78
N ALA A 142 -10.87 11.29 -0.88
CA ALA A 142 -9.83 11.99 -0.14
C ALA A 142 -9.81 13.49 -0.45
N LEU A 143 -9.90 13.87 -1.74
CA LEU A 143 -9.92 15.27 -2.16
C LEU A 143 -11.21 16.00 -1.81
N LYS A 144 -12.35 15.29 -1.69
CA LYS A 144 -13.61 15.87 -1.18
C LYS A 144 -13.51 16.21 0.30
N LEU A 145 -12.85 15.35 1.09
CA LEU A 145 -12.64 15.57 2.52
C LEU A 145 -11.60 16.67 2.76
N GLU A 146 -10.48 16.61 2.04
CA GLU A 146 -9.41 17.60 2.14
C GLU A 146 -8.89 17.96 0.73
N PRO A 147 -9.35 19.09 0.15
CA PRO A 147 -8.98 19.49 -1.21
C PRO A 147 -7.49 19.77 -1.41
N GLN A 148 -6.77 20.16 -0.34
CA GLN A 148 -5.34 20.48 -0.36
C GLN A 148 -4.46 19.29 0.06
N HIS A 149 -5.04 18.10 0.14
CA HIS A 149 -4.33 16.91 0.57
C HIS A 149 -3.24 16.51 -0.44
N ARG A 150 -1.98 16.80 -0.10
CA ARG A 150 -0.83 16.69 -1.02
C ARG A 150 -0.66 15.28 -1.60
N ALA A 151 -0.83 14.24 -0.77
CA ALA A 151 -0.61 12.87 -1.22
C ALA A 151 -1.66 12.41 -2.25
N ALA A 152 -2.92 12.83 -2.07
CA ALA A 152 -4.01 12.56 -3.01
C ALA A 152 -3.78 13.25 -4.35
N GLN A 153 -3.37 14.52 -4.32
CA GLN A 153 -3.03 15.27 -5.55
C GLN A 153 -1.85 14.65 -6.30
N VAL A 154 -0.78 14.27 -5.59
CA VAL A 154 0.37 13.60 -6.21
C VAL A 154 -0.03 12.26 -6.82
N LEU A 155 -0.83 11.46 -6.12
CA LEU A 155 -1.31 10.17 -6.63
C LEU A 155 -2.20 10.35 -7.87
N TRP A 156 -3.10 11.34 -7.84
CA TRP A 156 -3.94 11.75 -8.97
C TRP A 156 -3.11 12.15 -10.19
N HIS A 157 -2.19 13.12 -10.03
CA HIS A 157 -1.35 13.60 -11.13
C HIS A 157 -0.47 12.49 -11.71
N ARG A 158 0.04 11.59 -10.87
CA ARG A 158 0.81 10.43 -11.32
C ARG A 158 -0.06 9.48 -12.16
N LEU A 159 -1.31 9.25 -11.75
CA LEU A 159 -2.24 8.39 -12.47
C LEU A 159 -2.58 8.98 -13.85
N LEU A 160 -2.90 10.28 -13.91
CA LEU A 160 -3.16 10.99 -15.17
C LEU A 160 -1.96 10.94 -16.13
N ARG A 161 -0.75 11.17 -15.60
CA ARG A 161 0.48 11.09 -16.40
C ARG A 161 0.68 9.69 -17.00
N GLN A 162 0.44 8.65 -16.21
CA GLN A 162 0.51 7.26 -16.69
C GLN A 162 -0.55 6.98 -17.76
N GLY A 163 -1.75 7.53 -17.63
CA GLY A 163 -2.79 7.45 -18.66
C GLY A 163 -2.37 8.06 -20.00
N GLN A 164 -1.78 9.26 -19.97
CA GLN A 164 -1.26 9.92 -21.17
C GLN A 164 -0.12 9.13 -21.81
N GLU A 165 0.76 8.56 -20.99
CA GLU A 165 1.87 7.74 -21.48
C GLU A 165 1.37 6.41 -22.10
N ALA A 166 0.38 5.77 -21.48
CA ALA A 166 -0.30 4.60 -22.05
C ALA A 166 -0.96 4.94 -23.40
N LYS A 167 -1.65 6.08 -23.52
CA LYS A 167 -2.17 6.55 -24.83
C LYS A 167 -1.06 6.67 -25.88
N ALA A 168 0.08 7.28 -25.53
CA ALA A 168 1.20 7.41 -26.46
C ALA A 168 1.76 6.03 -26.88
N GLN A 169 1.85 5.09 -25.93
CA GLN A 169 2.25 3.71 -26.22
C GLN A 169 1.23 2.98 -27.08
N ALA A 170 -0.07 3.21 -26.89
CA ALA A 170 -1.13 2.65 -27.70
C ALA A 170 -0.96 3.05 -29.17
N VAL A 171 -0.71 4.33 -29.45
CA VAL A 171 -0.44 4.83 -30.81
C VAL A 171 0.80 4.15 -31.41
N LEU A 172 1.90 4.06 -30.66
CA LEU A 172 3.13 3.44 -31.15
C LEU A 172 2.94 1.95 -31.47
N LYS A 173 2.20 1.21 -30.64
CA LYS A 173 1.89 -0.21 -30.86
C LYS A 173 0.98 -0.38 -32.07
N ALA A 174 -0.03 0.47 -32.23
CA ALA A 174 -0.91 0.46 -33.39
C ALA A 174 -0.15 0.72 -34.70
N LEU A 175 0.77 1.70 -34.72
CA LEU A 175 1.63 1.99 -35.88
C LEU A 175 2.58 0.84 -36.23
N ARG A 176 2.97 0.03 -35.24
CA ARG A 176 3.79 -1.18 -35.44
C ARG A 176 2.97 -2.41 -35.86
N GLY A 177 1.65 -2.30 -35.93
CA GLY A 177 0.74 -3.40 -36.25
C GLY A 177 0.34 -4.28 -35.06
N ASP A 178 0.80 -3.97 -33.85
CA ASP A 178 0.37 -4.65 -32.61
C ASP A 178 -0.94 -4.04 -32.08
N LEU A 179 -2.04 -4.43 -32.71
CA LEU A 179 -3.38 -3.93 -32.35
C LEU A 179 -3.83 -4.42 -30.97
N HIS A 180 -3.44 -5.63 -30.57
CA HIS A 180 -3.79 -6.17 -29.25
C HIS A 180 -3.10 -5.41 -28.13
N GLY A 181 -1.80 -5.15 -28.26
CA GLY A 181 -1.07 -4.32 -27.32
C GLY A 181 -1.57 -2.87 -27.31
N ALA A 182 -1.96 -2.33 -28.47
CA ALA A 182 -2.54 -0.99 -28.54
C ALA A 182 -3.88 -0.88 -27.80
N LEU A 183 -4.76 -1.87 -27.97
CA LEU A 183 -6.04 -1.93 -27.27
C LEU A 183 -5.87 -2.05 -25.75
N TYR A 184 -4.89 -2.81 -25.30
CA TYR A 184 -4.58 -2.91 -23.87
C TYR A 184 -4.16 -1.55 -23.27
N GLU A 185 -3.24 -0.85 -23.93
CA GLU A 185 -2.75 0.45 -23.45
C GLU A 185 -3.83 1.54 -23.51
N ILE A 186 -4.69 1.55 -24.54
CA ILE A 186 -5.77 2.53 -24.62
C ILE A 186 -6.86 2.27 -23.59
N SER A 187 -7.15 1.00 -23.27
CA SER A 187 -8.05 0.64 -22.17
C SER A 187 -7.53 1.14 -20.83
N PHE A 188 -6.24 0.95 -20.54
CA PHE A 188 -5.62 1.50 -19.33
C PHE A 188 -5.72 3.03 -19.27
N ALA A 189 -5.48 3.72 -20.40
CA ALA A 189 -5.61 5.17 -20.47
C ALA A 189 -7.04 5.63 -20.12
N ILE A 190 -8.07 5.01 -20.70
CA ILE A 190 -9.48 5.31 -20.42
C ILE A 190 -9.82 5.08 -18.94
N GLU A 191 -9.34 4.00 -18.35
CA GLU A 191 -9.58 3.70 -16.93
C GLU A 191 -8.90 4.69 -15.99
N SER A 192 -7.79 5.30 -16.41
CA SER A 192 -7.05 6.29 -15.61
C SER A 192 -7.67 7.70 -15.65
N ASP A 193 -8.33 8.07 -16.76
CA ASP A 193 -9.13 9.29 -16.88
C ASP A 193 -10.35 9.04 -17.79
N PRO A 194 -11.50 8.67 -17.19
CA PRO A 194 -12.72 8.40 -17.95
C PRO A 194 -13.32 9.62 -18.64
N LEU A 195 -12.93 10.83 -18.24
CA LEU A 195 -13.46 12.09 -18.78
C LEU A 195 -12.65 12.61 -19.97
N ALA A 196 -11.43 12.07 -20.18
CA ALA A 196 -10.59 12.44 -21.31
C ALA A 196 -11.14 11.87 -22.62
N ALA A 197 -11.95 12.68 -23.32
CA ALA A 197 -12.51 12.36 -24.63
C ALA A 197 -11.44 11.90 -25.65
N GLU A 198 -10.22 12.41 -25.50
CA GLU A 198 -9.11 12.05 -26.38
C GLU A 198 -8.70 10.58 -26.34
N PHE A 199 -8.96 9.86 -25.24
CA PHE A 199 -8.64 8.44 -25.14
C PHE A 199 -9.59 7.55 -25.93
N PHE A 200 -10.79 8.05 -26.25
CA PHE A 200 -11.78 7.31 -27.04
C PHE A 200 -11.54 7.39 -28.55
N THR A 201 -10.66 8.30 -29.00
CA THR A 201 -10.39 8.50 -30.44
C THR A 201 -9.60 7.35 -31.07
N LEU A 202 -8.91 6.56 -30.27
CA LEU A 202 -8.00 5.48 -30.69
C LEU A 202 -8.54 4.07 -30.39
N ARG A 203 -9.72 3.97 -29.74
CA ARG A 203 -10.37 2.70 -29.41
C ARG A 203 -11.21 2.20 -30.58
#